data_AF-A0A7C7PLP5-F1
#
_entry.id   AF-A0A7C7PLP5-F1
#
_cell.length_a   1.000
_cell.length_b   1.000
_cell.length_c   1.000
_cell.angle_alpha   90.00
_cell.angle_beta   90.00
_cell.angle_gamma   90.00
#
_symmetry.space_group_name_H-M   'P 1'
#
loop_
_entity.id
_entity.type
_entity.pdbx_description
1 polymer ?
#
loop_
_entity_poly.entity_id
_entity_poly.type
_entity_poly.pdbx_seq_one_letter_code
_entity_poly.pdbx_strand_id
1 'polypeptide(L)'
;MDDDVLGCTYSDATNYDADATKDDGSCAYAPGEEPVMGCTNAAATNYNSAATRDDGSCSYAETVMGCMDPAANNHNAAAEDDDGSCDYGMAQADIMAAYSAGEMEFSAALYELEKSRKCREQGSNNPCEIVEMSIGDASTIVRAASRQ
;
A
#
# COMPACT_ATOMS: atom_id res chain seq x y z
N MET A 1 -2.26 -21.02 33.37
CA MET A 1 -0.82 -21.05 33.12
C MET A 1 -0.63 -22.29 32.28
N ASP A 2 -0.42 -22.14 30.99
CA ASP A 2 0.00 -23.26 30.15
C ASP A 2 1.41 -23.65 30.63
N ASP A 3 1.54 -24.84 31.20
CA ASP A 3 2.85 -25.43 31.49
C ASP A 3 3.39 -25.98 30.16
N ASP A 4 4.18 -25.14 29.49
CA ASP A 4 4.99 -25.59 28.35
C ASP A 4 5.95 -26.69 28.84
N VAL A 5 5.83 -27.90 28.31
CA VAL A 5 6.78 -28.98 28.53
C VAL A 5 7.86 -28.84 27.46
N LEU A 6 9.06 -28.48 27.89
CA LEU A 6 10.23 -28.27 27.01
C LEU A 6 10.88 -29.61 26.64
N GLY A 7 11.12 -29.81 25.35
CA GLY A 7 11.83 -30.98 24.82
C GLY A 7 11.75 -31.01 23.29
N CYS A 8 12.39 -31.98 22.65
CA CYS A 8 12.34 -32.08 21.20
C CYS A 8 10.96 -32.53 20.70
N THR A 9 10.26 -31.67 19.96
CA THR A 9 8.89 -31.97 19.47
C THR A 9 8.86 -32.68 18.11
N TYR A 10 10.02 -32.97 17.52
CA TYR A 10 10.15 -33.48 16.16
C TYR A 10 10.39 -34.98 16.14
N SER A 11 9.47 -35.74 15.55
CA SER A 11 9.46 -37.21 15.57
C SER A 11 10.60 -37.90 14.81
N ASP A 12 11.26 -37.16 13.93
CA ASP A 12 12.44 -37.58 13.17
C ASP A 12 13.76 -37.39 13.95
N ALA A 13 13.72 -36.69 15.09
CA ALA A 13 14.87 -36.57 15.98
C ALA A 13 15.07 -37.83 16.82
N THR A 14 16.33 -38.16 17.09
CA THR A 14 16.74 -39.30 17.92
C THR A 14 16.37 -39.15 19.40
N ASN A 15 16.11 -37.92 19.84
CA ASN A 15 15.68 -37.57 21.19
C ASN A 15 14.28 -36.94 21.21
N TYR A 16 13.41 -37.30 20.25
CA TYR A 16 12.00 -36.94 20.25
C TYR A 16 11.33 -37.23 21.61
N ASP A 17 10.61 -36.25 22.13
CA ASP A 17 9.82 -36.34 23.34
C ASP A 17 8.34 -36.14 23.00
N ALA A 18 7.53 -37.19 23.21
CA ALA A 18 6.10 -37.16 22.92
C ALA A 18 5.29 -36.34 23.93
N ASP A 19 5.85 -36.07 25.12
CA ASP A 19 5.22 -35.25 26.16
C ASP A 19 5.59 -33.76 26.01
N ALA A 20 6.59 -33.43 25.18
CA ALA A 20 6.98 -32.05 24.91
C ALA A 20 5.88 -31.30 24.14
N THR A 21 5.45 -30.16 24.68
CA THR A 21 4.49 -29.26 24.03
C THR A 21 5.19 -28.07 23.35
N LYS A 22 6.49 -27.88 23.59
CA LYS A 22 7.30 -26.80 23.01
C LYS A 22 8.74 -27.24 22.77
N ASP A 23 9.23 -26.98 21.55
CA ASP A 23 10.63 -27.24 21.20
C ASP A 23 11.59 -26.36 22.01
N ASP A 24 12.60 -26.97 22.59
CA ASP A 24 13.67 -26.31 23.34
C ASP A 24 14.96 -26.15 22.55
N GLY A 25 14.98 -26.61 21.29
CA GLY A 25 16.14 -26.56 20.41
C GLY A 25 17.20 -27.63 20.72
N SER A 26 16.88 -28.61 21.58
CA SER A 26 17.80 -29.71 21.94
C SER A 26 17.74 -30.91 20.99
N CYS A 27 16.91 -30.87 19.94
CA CYS A 27 16.77 -31.97 18.99
C CYS A 27 18.11 -32.43 18.39
N ALA A 28 18.35 -33.73 18.43
CA ALA A 28 19.53 -34.40 17.91
C ALA A 28 19.13 -35.36 16.78
N TYR A 29 19.85 -35.32 15.67
CA TYR A 29 19.54 -36.13 14.48
C TYR A 29 20.64 -37.15 14.21
N ALA A 30 20.30 -38.20 13.45
CA ALA A 30 21.28 -39.17 12.99
C ALA A 30 22.26 -38.50 12.01
N PRO A 31 23.52 -38.96 11.94
CA PRO A 31 24.49 -38.41 10.99
C PRO A 31 23.99 -38.51 9.55
N GLY A 32 23.86 -37.37 8.87
CA GLY A 32 23.38 -37.28 7.49
C GLY A 32 21.87 -37.04 7.34
N GLU A 33 21.11 -37.05 8.43
CA GLU A 33 19.67 -36.76 8.48
C GLU A 33 19.39 -35.40 9.17
N GLU A 34 20.41 -34.55 9.30
CA GLU A 34 20.23 -33.22 9.87
C GLU A 34 19.33 -32.37 8.96
N PRO A 35 18.32 -31.68 9.52
CA PRO A 35 17.46 -30.83 8.72
C PRO A 35 18.27 -29.67 8.14
N VAL A 36 18.07 -29.42 6.85
CA VAL A 36 18.63 -28.25 6.19
C VAL A 36 17.69 -27.09 6.48
N MET A 37 18.17 -26.14 7.29
CA MET A 37 17.41 -24.96 7.66
C MET A 37 17.40 -23.94 6.53
N GLY A 38 16.23 -23.34 6.27
CA GLY A 38 16.05 -22.26 5.32
C GLY A 38 14.60 -22.12 4.89
N CYS A 39 14.29 -21.10 4.08
CA CYS A 39 12.91 -20.91 3.64
C CYS A 39 12.43 -22.07 2.74
N THR A 40 11.37 -22.75 3.17
CA THR A 40 10.76 -23.88 2.43
C THR A 40 9.62 -23.46 1.51
N ASN A 41 9.15 -22.22 1.62
CA ASN A 41 8.06 -21.70 0.80
C ASN A 41 8.56 -21.22 -0.57
N ALA A 42 8.10 -21.86 -1.65
CA ALA A 42 8.47 -21.52 -3.02
C ALA A 42 8.01 -20.11 -3.48
N ALA A 43 7.07 -19.48 -2.77
CA ALA A 43 6.65 -18.10 -3.03
C ALA A 43 7.57 -17.04 -2.41
N ALA A 44 8.52 -17.44 -1.56
CA ALA A 44 9.47 -16.51 -0.95
C ALA A 44 10.64 -16.19 -1.90
N THR A 45 11.15 -14.96 -1.80
CA THR A 45 12.29 -14.46 -2.57
C THR A 45 13.61 -15.15 -2.22
N ASN A 46 13.72 -15.70 -1.01
CA ASN A 46 14.86 -16.46 -0.52
C ASN A 46 14.55 -17.96 -0.38
N TYR A 47 13.61 -18.49 -1.18
CA TYR A 47 13.30 -19.91 -1.22
C TYR A 47 14.57 -20.76 -1.43
N ASN A 48 14.77 -21.75 -0.56
CA ASN A 48 15.85 -22.70 -0.65
C ASN A 48 15.29 -24.10 -0.93
N SER A 49 15.45 -24.58 -2.17
CA SER A 49 15.00 -25.92 -2.57
C SER A 49 15.66 -27.09 -1.83
N ALA A 50 16.81 -26.85 -1.18
CA ALA A 50 17.46 -27.85 -0.35
C ALA A 50 16.99 -27.80 1.12
N ALA A 51 16.26 -26.76 1.53
CA ALA A 51 15.75 -26.66 2.89
C ALA A 51 14.67 -27.72 3.13
N THR A 52 14.85 -28.51 4.17
CA THR A 52 13.88 -29.50 4.63
C THR A 52 13.04 -28.97 5.80
N ARG A 53 13.43 -27.83 6.37
CA ARG A 53 12.74 -27.21 7.50
C ARG A 53 12.86 -25.70 7.50
N ASP A 54 11.71 -25.04 7.70
CA ASP A 54 11.63 -23.59 7.76
C ASP A 54 12.32 -23.05 9.01
N ASP A 55 13.23 -22.11 8.82
CA ASP A 55 13.90 -21.38 9.89
C ASP A 55 13.23 -20.04 10.21
N GLY A 56 12.10 -19.75 9.54
CA GLY A 56 11.38 -18.48 9.66
C GLY A 56 12.06 -17.33 8.93
N SER A 57 13.11 -17.59 8.13
CA SER A 57 13.79 -16.56 7.35
C SER A 57 13.04 -16.19 6.06
N CYS A 58 11.96 -16.88 5.71
CA CYS A 58 11.19 -16.62 4.50
C CYS A 58 10.84 -15.14 4.33
N SER A 59 11.38 -14.54 3.29
CA SER A 59 11.15 -13.15 2.91
C SER A 59 10.32 -13.14 1.63
N TYR A 60 9.14 -12.53 1.70
CA TYR A 60 8.27 -12.40 0.53
C TYR A 60 8.57 -11.06 -0.15
N ALA A 61 8.37 -11.02 -1.46
CA ALA A 61 8.36 -9.73 -2.14
C ALA A 61 7.18 -8.96 -1.53
N GLU A 62 7.47 -7.82 -0.90
CA GLU A 62 6.41 -6.93 -0.44
C GLU A 62 5.65 -6.47 -1.68
N THR A 63 4.35 -6.74 -1.71
CA THR A 63 3.46 -6.18 -2.72
C THR A 63 3.62 -4.66 -2.65
N VAL A 64 4.02 -4.05 -3.76
CA VAL A 64 4.13 -2.60 -3.81
C VAL A 64 2.71 -2.05 -3.75
N MET A 65 2.32 -1.56 -2.59
CA MET A 65 1.00 -0.97 -2.34
C MET A 65 0.98 0.48 -2.85
N GLY A 66 -0.11 0.88 -3.50
CA GLY A 66 -0.33 2.26 -3.90
C GLY A 66 -1.49 2.39 -4.87
N CYS A 67 -1.96 3.62 -5.11
CA CYS A 67 -3.09 3.83 -6.00
C CYS A 67 -2.82 3.27 -7.41
N MET A 68 -3.65 2.32 -7.86
CA MET A 68 -3.52 1.70 -9.19
C MET A 68 -4.32 2.42 -10.28
N ASP A 69 -5.16 3.40 -9.92
CA ASP A 69 -5.96 4.13 -10.89
C ASP A 69 -5.12 5.22 -11.58
N PRO A 70 -4.85 5.12 -12.90
CA PRO A 70 -4.08 6.12 -13.64
C PRO A 70 -4.73 7.50 -13.70
N ALA A 71 -6.02 7.61 -13.39
CA ALA A 71 -6.74 8.88 -13.32
C ALA A 71 -6.62 9.55 -11.94
N ALA A 72 -6.09 8.88 -10.92
CA ALA A 72 -5.93 9.46 -9.59
C ALA A 72 -4.70 10.37 -9.48
N ASN A 73 -4.76 11.31 -8.54
CA ASN A 73 -3.70 12.25 -8.20
C ASN A 73 -2.36 11.58 -7.83
N ASN A 74 -2.46 10.40 -7.24
CA ASN A 74 -1.36 9.67 -6.61
C ASN A 74 -1.20 8.27 -7.20
N HIS A 75 -1.57 8.09 -8.48
CA HIS A 75 -1.30 6.86 -9.23
C HIS A 75 0.17 6.42 -9.11
N ASN A 76 0.38 5.17 -8.73
CA ASN A 76 1.68 4.52 -8.66
C ASN A 76 1.73 3.37 -9.68
N ALA A 77 2.41 3.58 -10.81
CA ALA A 77 2.54 2.58 -11.86
C ALA A 77 3.38 1.34 -11.46
N ALA A 78 4.14 1.42 -10.35
CA ALA A 78 4.83 0.27 -9.76
C ALA A 78 3.97 -0.44 -8.72
N ALA A 79 2.76 0.07 -8.41
CA ALA A 79 1.86 -0.60 -7.50
C ALA A 79 1.33 -1.88 -8.13
N GLU A 80 1.40 -2.95 -7.36
CA GLU A 80 0.90 -4.27 -7.71
C GLU A 80 -0.50 -4.50 -7.12
N ASP A 81 -0.87 -3.74 -6.10
CA ASP A 81 -2.17 -3.78 -5.45
C ASP A 81 -2.59 -2.38 -4.92
N ASP A 82 -3.89 -2.08 -4.98
CA ASP A 82 -4.45 -0.80 -4.59
C ASP A 82 -4.58 -0.71 -3.07
N ASP A 83 -3.98 0.31 -2.47
CA ASP A 83 -4.02 0.55 -1.02
C ASP A 83 -5.21 1.41 -0.58
N GLY A 84 -6.10 1.75 -1.52
CA GLY A 84 -7.24 2.61 -1.28
C GLY A 84 -6.84 4.05 -0.97
N SER A 85 -5.58 4.43 -1.22
CA SER A 85 -5.10 5.80 -1.04
C SER A 85 -5.44 6.70 -2.23
N CYS A 86 -6.07 6.19 -3.29
CA CYS A 86 -6.39 6.96 -4.48
C CYS A 86 -7.16 8.25 -4.17
N ASP A 87 -6.54 9.37 -4.50
CA ASP A 87 -7.07 10.71 -4.29
C ASP A 87 -7.55 11.29 -5.63
N TYR A 88 -8.82 11.69 -5.69
CA TYR A 88 -9.48 12.12 -6.94
C TYR A 88 -10.00 13.57 -6.93
N GLY A 89 -10.22 14.22 -5.77
CA GLY A 89 -10.84 15.56 -5.69
C GLY A 89 -12.18 15.75 -6.45
N MET A 90 -12.71 16.99 -6.52
CA MET A 90 -13.89 17.38 -7.35
C MET A 90 -13.49 18.05 -8.68
N ALA A 91 -14.06 17.71 -9.84
CA ALA A 91 -13.66 18.33 -11.11
C ALA A 91 -13.81 19.88 -11.14
N GLN A 92 -12.83 20.58 -11.71
CA GLN A 92 -12.71 22.05 -11.69
C GLN A 92 -13.95 22.79 -12.25
N ALA A 93 -14.62 22.22 -13.26
CA ALA A 93 -15.79 22.81 -13.87
C ALA A 93 -17.01 22.83 -12.93
N ASP A 94 -17.20 21.76 -12.17
CA ASP A 94 -18.36 21.59 -11.30
C ASP A 94 -18.26 22.50 -10.06
N ILE A 95 -17.04 22.70 -9.57
CA ILE A 95 -16.81 23.60 -8.43
C ILE A 95 -17.06 25.06 -8.81
N MET A 96 -16.67 25.47 -10.02
CA MET A 96 -16.92 26.82 -10.53
C MET A 96 -18.42 27.05 -10.81
N ALA A 97 -19.13 26.05 -11.34
CA ALA A 97 -20.57 26.13 -11.58
C ALA A 97 -21.34 26.30 -10.25
N ALA A 98 -21.03 25.48 -9.24
CA ALA A 98 -21.67 25.52 -7.92
C ALA A 98 -21.42 26.85 -7.19
N TYR A 99 -20.21 27.39 -7.28
CA TYR A 99 -19.89 28.71 -6.74
C TYR A 99 -20.67 29.82 -7.47
N SER A 100 -20.73 29.80 -8.80
CA SER A 100 -21.41 30.82 -9.60
C SER A 100 -22.94 30.84 -9.43
N ALA A 101 -23.54 29.69 -9.11
CA ALA A 101 -24.96 29.57 -8.77
C ALA A 101 -25.27 29.99 -7.33
N GLY A 102 -24.25 30.27 -6.50
CA GLY A 102 -24.39 30.59 -5.07
C GLY A 102 -24.70 29.38 -4.18
N GLU A 103 -24.59 28.17 -4.73
CA GLU A 103 -24.88 26.91 -4.04
C GLU A 103 -23.69 26.41 -3.21
N MET A 104 -22.52 27.02 -3.39
CA MET A 104 -21.30 26.72 -2.66
C MET A 104 -20.66 28.00 -2.12
N GLU A 105 -20.36 28.00 -0.83
CA GLU A 105 -19.61 29.09 -0.20
C GLU A 105 -18.22 29.22 -0.83
N PHE A 106 -17.76 30.47 -0.91
CA PHE A 106 -16.46 30.78 -1.50
C PHE A 106 -15.31 29.95 -0.91
N SER A 107 -15.33 29.76 0.41
CA SER A 107 -14.30 28.99 1.14
C SER A 107 -14.32 27.49 0.81
N ALA A 108 -15.48 26.90 0.53
CA ALA A 108 -15.63 25.49 0.18
C ALA A 108 -15.28 25.22 -1.29
N ALA A 109 -15.65 26.14 -2.19
CA ALA A 109 -15.28 26.06 -3.60
C ALA A 109 -13.77 26.17 -3.80
N LEU A 110 -13.12 27.08 -3.07
CA LEU A 110 -11.67 27.19 -3.09
C LEU A 110 -10.97 25.91 -2.59
N TYR A 111 -11.48 25.30 -1.51
CA TYR A 111 -10.92 24.08 -0.91
C TYR A 111 -11.01 22.85 -1.84
N GLU A 112 -12.12 22.67 -2.54
CA GLU A 112 -12.32 21.55 -3.46
C GLU A 112 -11.60 21.75 -4.81
N LEU A 113 -11.42 23.00 -5.26
CA LEU A 113 -10.61 23.33 -6.44
C LEU A 113 -9.13 23.06 -6.20
N GLU A 114 -8.68 23.24 -4.96
CA GLU A 114 -7.32 22.94 -4.55
C GLU A 114 -7.05 21.43 -4.45
N LYS A 115 -8.05 20.60 -4.10
CA LYS A 115 -7.93 19.11 -4.07
C LYS A 115 -7.87 18.47 -5.45
N SER A 116 -8.62 18.98 -6.42
CA SER A 116 -8.71 18.37 -7.76
C SER A 116 -7.63 18.80 -8.74
N ARG A 117 -6.83 19.81 -8.40
CA ARG A 117 -5.69 20.24 -9.19
C ARG A 117 -4.56 19.21 -9.28
N LYS A 118 -4.65 18.09 -8.56
CA LYS A 118 -3.64 17.03 -8.55
C LYS A 118 -3.89 15.91 -9.59
N CYS A 119 -4.97 15.93 -10.38
CA CYS A 119 -5.51 14.71 -11.06
C CYS A 119 -5.24 14.58 -12.58
N ARG A 120 -4.42 15.42 -13.22
CA ARG A 120 -4.73 15.81 -14.62
C ARG A 120 -3.68 15.49 -15.73
N GLU A 121 -2.71 14.57 -15.61
CA GLU A 121 -1.83 14.23 -16.77
C GLU A 121 -1.47 12.74 -17.00
N GLN A 122 -2.39 11.76 -16.96
CA GLN A 122 -2.11 10.40 -17.48
C GLN A 122 -3.12 9.76 -18.49
N GLY A 123 -3.61 10.57 -19.44
CA GLY A 123 -3.83 10.19 -20.87
C GLY A 123 -5.16 9.50 -21.26
N SER A 124 -5.74 9.65 -22.47
CA SER A 124 -5.43 10.42 -23.69
C SER A 124 -6.63 11.31 -24.04
N ASN A 125 -6.37 12.56 -24.46
CA ASN A 125 -7.26 13.73 -24.57
C ASN A 125 -7.35 14.54 -23.27
N ASN A 126 -6.37 15.43 -23.17
CA ASN A 126 -5.93 16.16 -22.00
C ASN A 126 -6.96 17.16 -21.50
N PRO A 127 -7.44 17.11 -20.24
CA PRO A 127 -8.05 18.28 -19.69
C PRO A 127 -6.96 19.27 -19.30
N CYS A 128 -5.74 18.91 -18.80
CA CYS A 128 -4.77 19.82 -18.12
C CYS A 128 -3.80 20.63 -18.94
N GLU A 129 -4.27 21.18 -20.05
CA GLU A 129 -3.69 22.47 -20.37
C GLU A 129 -4.04 23.45 -19.26
N ILE A 130 -3.01 23.80 -18.47
CA ILE A 130 -2.82 25.17 -18.06
C ILE A 130 -2.83 25.96 -19.37
N VAL A 131 -4.02 26.37 -19.80
CA VAL A 131 -4.08 27.67 -20.46
C VAL A 131 -3.63 28.61 -19.36
N GLU A 132 -2.40 29.09 -19.53
CA GLU A 132 -1.76 30.16 -18.79
C GLU A 132 -2.75 30.89 -17.90
N MET A 133 -2.43 30.97 -16.61
CA MET A 133 -2.96 32.00 -15.73
C MET A 133 -2.61 33.38 -16.31
N SER A 134 -3.31 33.76 -17.37
CA SER A 134 -3.49 35.11 -17.82
C SER A 134 -4.41 35.73 -16.78
N ILE A 135 -3.81 36.19 -15.69
CA ILE A 135 -4.17 37.42 -14.98
C ILE A 135 -5.69 37.64 -14.96
N GLY A 136 -6.42 36.75 -14.28
CA GLY A 136 -7.88 36.67 -14.41
C GLY A 136 -8.53 36.07 -13.18
N ASP A 137 -8.67 34.74 -13.10
CA ASP A 137 -9.82 34.20 -12.37
C ASP A 137 -9.65 33.89 -10.88
N ALA A 138 -8.43 33.74 -10.37
CA ALA A 138 -8.21 33.85 -8.92
C ALA A 138 -8.43 35.32 -8.45
N SER A 139 -8.20 36.30 -9.33
CA SER A 139 -8.47 37.71 -9.05
C SER A 139 -9.93 38.10 -9.30
N THR A 140 -10.66 37.39 -10.17
CA THR A 140 -12.10 37.61 -10.42
C THR A 140 -12.93 37.23 -9.20
N ILE A 141 -12.56 36.14 -8.54
CA ILE A 141 -13.14 35.73 -7.26
C ILE A 141 -12.88 36.78 -6.16
N VAL A 142 -11.64 37.27 -6.02
CA VAL A 142 -11.31 38.33 -5.04
C VAL A 142 -11.98 39.67 -5.40
N ARG A 143 -12.20 39.96 -6.69
CA ARG A 143 -12.89 41.17 -7.16
C ARG A 143 -14.41 41.09 -7.04
N ALA A 144 -15.02 39.90 -7.08
CA ALA A 144 -16.45 39.70 -6.84
C ALA A 144 -16.82 39.93 -5.37
N ALA A 145 -15.95 39.54 -4.42
CA ALA A 145 -16.15 39.77 -2.98
C ALA A 145 -16.01 41.24 -2.53
N SER A 146 -15.55 42.15 -3.40
CA SER A 146 -15.50 43.60 -3.10
C SER A 146 -16.73 44.36 -3.64
N ARG A 147 -17.71 43.64 -4.21
CA ARG A 147 -19.01 44.19 -4.63
C ARG A 147 -20.14 43.30 -4.11
N GLN A 148 -20.27 43.25 -2.80
CA GLN A 148 -21.52 42.96 -2.09
C GLN A 148 -21.45 43.64 -0.72
#